data_AF-A0A4U8TCH9-F1
#
_entry.id   AF-A0A4U8TCH9-F1
#
_cell.length_a   1.000
_cell.length_b   1.000
_cell.length_c   1.000
_cell.angle_alpha   90.00
_cell.angle_beta   90.00
_cell.angle_gamma   90.00
#
_symmetry.space_group_name_H-M   'P 1'
#
loop_
_entity.id
_entity.type
_entity.pdbx_description
1 polymer ?
#
loop_
_entity_poly.entity_id
_entity_poly.type
_entity_poly.pdbx_seq_one_letter_code
_entity_poly.pdbx_strand_id
1 'polypeptide(L)'
;MLKTFEKSQKTFTFRDGQAVLLKEPTLLQLKSARAKNDEVEQAKALLIDMSEGELTSEFLDSLPLGEWVRLSNEVSAFMGIDVKN
;
A
#
# COMPACT_ATOMS: atom_id res chain seq x y z
N MET A 1 -15.50 18.60 -19.46
CA MET A 1 -14.27 17.76 -19.43
C MET A 1 -14.08 17.28 -18.01
N LEU A 2 -14.22 15.98 -17.77
CA LEU A 2 -13.87 15.39 -16.47
C LEU A 2 -12.35 15.56 -16.29
N LYS A 3 -11.93 16.28 -15.25
CA LYS A 3 -10.52 16.32 -14.86
C LYS A 3 -10.12 14.91 -14.45
N THR A 4 -9.18 14.32 -15.17
CA THR A 4 -8.52 13.09 -14.76
C THR A 4 -7.81 13.38 -13.44
N PHE A 5 -8.35 12.90 -12.33
CA PHE A 5 -7.64 12.91 -11.06
C PHE A 5 -6.55 11.85 -11.20
N GLU A 6 -5.33 12.25 -11.52
CA GLU A 6 -4.20 11.32 -11.49
C GLU A 6 -4.00 10.89 -10.03
N LYS A 7 -4.24 9.61 -9.77
CA LYS A 7 -3.98 9.01 -8.46
C LYS A 7 -2.51 9.21 -8.12
N SER A 8 -2.24 9.65 -6.90
CA SER A 8 -0.85 9.74 -6.43
C SER A 8 -0.18 8.36 -6.56
N GLN A 9 1.05 8.33 -7.07
CA GLN A 9 1.81 7.10 -7.23
C GLN A 9 3.23 7.30 -6.72
N LYS A 10 3.80 6.26 -6.12
CA LYS A 10 5.14 6.27 -5.55
C LYS A 10 5.84 4.96 -5.85
N THR A 11 7.09 5.04 -6.28
CA THR A 11 7.95 3.86 -6.42
C THR A 11 8.59 3.53 -5.08
N PHE A 12 8.41 2.31 -4.61
CA PHE A 12 9.14 1.76 -3.48
C PHE A 12 10.28 0.89 -4.01
N THR A 13 11.50 1.12 -3.51
CA THR A 13 12.68 0.33 -3.87
C THR A 13 13.13 -0.53 -2.70
N PHE A 14 13.14 -1.83 -2.94
CA PHE A 14 13.64 -2.86 -2.04
C PHE A 14 15.16 -2.82 -1.94
N ARG A 15 15.72 -3.43 -0.89
CA ARG A 15 17.17 -3.43 -0.63
C ARG A 15 17.97 -4.19 -1.68
N ASP A 16 17.35 -5.15 -2.34
CA ASP A 16 17.94 -5.94 -3.42
C ASP A 16 17.92 -5.20 -4.78
N GLY A 17 17.37 -3.99 -4.83
CA GLY A 17 17.26 -3.17 -6.03
C GLY A 17 15.98 -3.40 -6.85
N GLN A 18 15.11 -4.34 -6.45
CA GLN A 18 13.78 -4.45 -7.04
C GLN A 18 12.95 -3.24 -6.67
N ALA A 19 11.97 -2.90 -7.51
CA ALA A 19 11.08 -1.78 -7.26
C ALA A 19 9.64 -2.16 -7.60
N VAL A 20 8.71 -1.62 -6.83
CA VAL A 20 7.27 -1.76 -7.04
C VAL A 20 6.64 -0.38 -7.11
N LEU A 21 5.68 -0.21 -8.00
CA LEU A 21 4.87 1.00 -8.07
C LEU A 21 3.68 0.85 -7.14
N LEU A 22 3.56 1.77 -6.17
CA LEU A 22 2.44 1.84 -5.25
C LEU A 22 1.55 3.01 -5.65
N LYS A 23 0.30 2.72 -5.98
CA LYS A 23 -0.74 3.70 -6.28
C LYS A 23 -1.56 3.99 -5.03
N GLU A 24 -2.10 5.19 -4.96
CA GLU A 24 -3.04 5.56 -3.91
C GLU A 24 -4.25 4.59 -3.89
N PRO A 25 -4.56 3.99 -2.74
CA PRO A 25 -5.69 3.08 -2.62
C PRO A 25 -7.01 3.86 -2.71
N THR A 26 -8.02 3.24 -3.31
CA THR A 26 -9.37 3.82 -3.35
C THR A 26 -10.07 3.73 -1.99
N LEU A 27 -11.10 4.55 -1.78
CA LEU A 27 -11.98 4.45 -0.60
C LEU A 27 -12.60 3.05 -0.44
N LEU A 28 -12.89 2.36 -1.55
CA LEU A 28 -13.42 0.99 -1.51
C LEU A 28 -12.37 0.01 -0.99
N GLN A 29 -11.13 0.09 -1.49
CA GLN A 29 -10.01 -0.74 -1.04
C GLN A 29 -9.69 -0.48 0.44
N LEU A 30 -9.71 0.78 0.89
CA LEU A 30 -9.58 1.13 2.31
C LEU A 30 -10.66 0.50 3.19
N LYS A 31 -11.93 0.54 2.76
CA LYS A 31 -13.03 -0.10 3.50
C LYS A 31 -12.89 -1.62 3.54
N SER A 32 -12.55 -2.23 2.42
CA SER A 32 -12.32 -3.67 2.32
C SER A 32 -11.17 -4.14 3.19
N ALA A 33 -10.07 -3.38 3.24
CA ALA A 33 -8.95 -3.66 4.10
C ALA A 33 -9.35 -3.54 5.58
N ARG A 34 -10.00 -2.45 6.00
CA ARG A 34 -10.44 -2.24 7.39
C ARG A 34 -11.41 -3.30 7.93
N ALA A 35 -12.05 -4.08 7.05
CA ALA A 35 -12.86 -5.22 7.46
C ALA A 35 -12.04 -6.42 7.95
N LYS A 36 -10.71 -6.40 7.81
CA LYS A 36 -9.77 -7.41 8.32
C LYS A 36 -9.51 -7.19 9.83
N ASN A 37 -9.36 -8.29 10.55
CA ASN A 37 -9.31 -8.31 12.02
C ASN A 37 -8.00 -7.75 12.63
N ASP A 38 -6.91 -7.69 11.89
CA ASP A 38 -5.59 -7.30 12.39
C ASP A 38 -4.92 -6.25 11.49
N GLU A 39 -4.15 -5.35 12.09
CA GLU A 39 -3.48 -4.24 11.39
C GLU A 39 -2.47 -4.73 10.35
N VAL A 40 -1.80 -5.85 10.60
CA VAL A 40 -0.86 -6.45 9.64
C VAL A 40 -1.61 -6.94 8.40
N GLU A 41 -2.72 -7.65 8.58
CA GLU A 41 -3.56 -8.14 7.48
C GLU A 41 -4.23 -6.99 6.70
N GLN A 42 -4.59 -5.91 7.38
CA GLN A 42 -5.07 -4.68 6.74
C GLN A 42 -3.98 -4.06 5.84
N ALA A 43 -2.77 -3.92 6.36
CA ALA A 43 -1.63 -3.36 5.61
C ALA A 43 -1.26 -4.24 4.41
N LYS A 44 -1.24 -5.57 4.56
CA LYS A 44 -0.98 -6.49 3.45
C LYS A 44 -2.02 -6.34 2.34
N ALA A 45 -3.31 -6.37 2.70
CA ALA A 45 -4.39 -6.21 1.74
C ALA A 45 -4.26 -4.89 0.96
N LEU A 46 -3.94 -3.79 1.65
CA LEU A 46 -3.71 -2.50 1.00
C LEU A 46 -2.49 -2.51 0.10
N LEU A 47 -1.36 -3.07 0.52
CA LEU A 47 -0.15 -3.12 -0.31
C LEU A 47 -0.37 -3.93 -1.60
N ILE A 48 -1.10 -5.04 -1.51
CA ILE A 48 -1.50 -5.84 -2.69
C ILE A 48 -2.34 -4.97 -3.63
N ASP A 49 -3.36 -4.30 -3.10
CA ASP A 49 -4.24 -3.41 -3.87
C ASP A 49 -3.50 -2.21 -4.49
N MET A 50 -2.58 -1.59 -3.74
CA MET A 50 -1.79 -0.43 -4.15
C MET A 50 -0.76 -0.79 -5.22
N SER A 51 -0.25 -2.02 -5.20
CA SER A 51 0.67 -2.55 -6.21
C SER A 51 -0.03 -3.19 -7.42
N GLU A 52 -1.36 -3.08 -7.51
CA GLU A 52 -2.17 -3.72 -8.55
C GLU A 52 -1.94 -5.25 -8.65
N GLY A 53 -1.63 -5.88 -7.52
CA GLY A 53 -1.38 -7.32 -7.43
C GLY A 53 0.06 -7.76 -7.73
N GLU A 54 1.00 -6.83 -7.97
CA GLU A 54 2.42 -7.19 -8.09
C GLU A 54 2.99 -7.73 -6.77
N LEU A 55 2.54 -7.21 -5.63
CA LEU A 55 2.81 -7.79 -4.32
C LEU A 55 1.78 -8.87 -4.02
N THR A 56 2.23 -10.00 -3.49
CA THR A 56 1.35 -11.08 -2.99
C THR A 56 1.51 -11.25 -1.49
N SER A 57 0.55 -11.91 -0.84
CA SER A 57 0.65 -12.18 0.60
C SER A 57 1.89 -13.02 0.93
N GLU A 58 2.19 -14.03 0.11
CA GLU A 58 3.34 -14.90 0.28
C GLU A 58 4.66 -14.13 0.18
N PHE A 59 4.73 -13.16 -0.75
CA PHE A 59 5.90 -12.28 -0.84
C PHE A 59 6.04 -11.42 0.41
N LEU A 60 4.95 -10.78 0.85
CA LEU A 60 4.96 -9.92 2.03
C LEU A 60 5.32 -10.69 3.31
N ASP A 61 4.85 -11.93 3.44
CA ASP A 61 5.18 -12.83 4.56
C ASP A 61 6.64 -13.30 4.53
N SER A 62 7.26 -13.31 3.35
CA SER A 62 8.68 -13.68 3.18
C SER A 62 9.64 -12.52 3.44
N LEU A 63 9.14 -11.28 3.55
CA LEU A 63 9.99 -10.11 3.73
C LEU A 63 10.69 -10.11 5.09
N PRO A 64 11.97 -9.71 5.15
CA PRO A 64 12.62 -9.42 6.43
C PRO A 64 11.84 -8.35 7.19
N LEU A 65 11.73 -8.48 8.52
CA LEU A 65 10.93 -7.57 9.36
C LEU A 65 11.24 -6.08 9.11
N GLY A 66 12.53 -5.73 8.96
CA GLY A 66 12.93 -4.34 8.70
C GLY A 66 12.52 -3.82 7.32
N GLU A 67 12.32 -4.71 6.34
CA GLU A 67 11.84 -4.37 5.00
C GLU A 67 10.32 -4.28 4.97
N TRP A 68 9.65 -5.22 5.63
CA TRP A 68 8.21 -5.16 5.89
C TRP A 68 7.80 -3.83 6.53
N VAL A 69 8.47 -3.41 7.61
CA VAL A 69 8.17 -2.14 8.30
C VAL A 69 8.38 -0.93 7.39
N ARG A 70 9.41 -0.93 6.53
CA ARG A 70 9.63 0.17 5.57
C ARG A 70 8.51 0.23 4.53
N LEU A 71 8.07 -0.92 4.04
CA LEU A 71 7.01 -1.01 3.05
C LEU A 71 5.64 -0.67 3.66
N SER A 72 5.32 -1.17 4.84
CA SER A 72 4.04 -0.90 5.51
C SER A 72 3.88 0.58 5.91
N ASN A 73 4.98 1.28 6.19
CA ASN A 73 4.97 2.72 6.40
C ASN A 73 4.49 3.51 5.16
N GLU A 74 4.62 2.96 3.95
CA GLU A 74 4.09 3.59 2.75
C GLU A 74 2.57 3.67 2.78
N VAL A 75 1.90 2.63 3.30
CA VAL A 75 0.44 2.66 3.51
C VAL A 75 0.05 3.85 4.39
N SER A 76 0.80 4.07 5.47
CA SER A 76 0.58 5.22 6.37
C SER A 76 0.86 6.56 5.70
N ALA A 77 1.84 6.64 4.78
CA ALA A 77 2.11 7.86 4.03
C ALA A 77 0.96 8.25 3.09
N PHE A 78 0.27 7.27 2.49
CA PHE A 78 -0.93 7.51 1.68
C PHE A 78 -2.17 7.78 2.55
N MET A 79 -2.32 7.12 3.70
CA MET A 79 -3.44 7.35 4.63
C MET A 79 -3.30 8.63 5.46
N GLY A 80 -2.07 9.09 5.71
CA GLY A 80 -1.74 10.34 6.41
C GLY A 80 -1.97 11.59 5.57
N ILE A 81 -2.38 11.43 4.30
CA ILE A 81 -3.05 12.47 3.51
C ILE A 81 -4.54 12.48 3.90
N ASP A 82 -4.84 12.45 5.20
CA ASP A 82 -6.12 12.93 5.69
C ASP A 82 -5.97 14.44 5.91
N VAL A 83 -6.50 15.14 4.91
CA VAL A 83 -6.76 16.56 4.88
C VAL A 83 -7.45 16.95 6.18
N LYS A 84 -6.81 17.83 6.96
CA LYS A 84 -7.49 18.63 7.99
C LYS A 84 -8.89 19.00 7.51
N ASN A 85 -9.91 18.41 8.11
CA ASN A 85 -11.28 18.92 8.14
C ASN A 85 -11.94 18.49 9.44
#